data_AF-A0A8I2FZ58-F1
#
_entry.id   AF-A0A8I2FZ58-F1
#
_cell.length_a   1.000
_cell.length_b   1.000
_cell.length_c   1.000
_cell.angle_alpha   90.00
_cell.angle_beta   90.00
_cell.angle_gamma   90.00
#
_symmetry.space_group_name_H-M   'P 1'
#
loop_
_entity.id
_entity.type
_entity.pdbx_description
1 polymer ?
#
loop_
_entity_poly.entity_id
_entity_poly.type
_entity_poly.pdbx_seq_one_letter_code
_entity_poly.pdbx_strand_id
1 'polypeptide(L)' 'GECIQQVVVELKLRYGSLEKSIEKGLEQTWEYMDKCGADEGYLLVFDRSKKASWKEKIFKKEKIVKGTRITVYGM' A
#
# COMPACT_ATOMS: atom_id res chain seq x y z
N GLY A 1 3.12 -18.41 24.91
CA GLY A 1 4.15 -17.70 24.11
C GLY A 1 3.49 -16.47 23.53
N GLU A 2 4.16 -15.33 23.60
CA GLU A 2 3.64 -14.09 23.03
C GLU A 2 3.52 -14.22 21.50
N CYS A 3 2.37 -13.80 20.95
CA CYS A 3 2.17 -13.74 19.51
C CYS A 3 2.69 -12.37 19.03
N ILE A 4 3.70 -12.39 18.15
CA ILE A 4 4.25 -11.16 17.56
C ILE A 4 3.44 -10.84 16.31
N GLN A 5 2.85 -9.64 16.26
CA GLN A 5 2.23 -9.13 15.03
C GLN A 5 3.31 -8.58 14.10
N GLN A 6 3.38 -9.11 12.88
CA GLN A 6 4.28 -8.62 11.84
C GLN A 6 3.45 -7.94 10.75
N VAL A 7 3.85 -6.71 10.40
CA VAL A 7 3.17 -5.90 9.39
C VAL A 7 4.19 -5.29 8.45
N VAL A 8 3.84 -5.16 7.17
CA VAL A 8 4.64 -4.41 6.19
C VAL A 8 3.97 -3.09 5.90
N VAL A 9 4.74 -2.00 5.92
CA VAL A 9 4.29 -0.67 5.49
C VAL A 9 5.19 -0.19 4.36
N GLU A 10 4.62 -0.02 3.18
CA GLU A 10 5.31 0.46 1.97
C GLU A 10 4.82 1.88 1.62
N LEU A 11 5.74 2.78 1.27
CA LEU A 11 5.41 4.15 0.90
C LEU A 11 5.80 4.46 -0.55
N LYS A 12 4.86 5.02 -1.31
CA LYS A 12 5.06 5.50 -2.67
C LYS A 12 4.73 6.97 -2.79
N LEU A 13 5.66 7.72 -3.39
CA LEU A 13 5.33 9.01 -3.99
C LEU A 13 4.75 8.74 -5.38
N ARG A 14 3.56 9.29 -5.66
CA ARG A 14 2.92 9.18 -6.97
C ARG A 14 3.76 9.90 -8.03
N TYR A 15 4.22 9.14 -9.01
CA TYR A 15 4.83 9.66 -10.24
C TYR A 15 4.01 9.19 -11.44
N GLY A 16 3.24 10.11 -12.04
CA GLY A 16 2.34 9.79 -13.14
C GLY A 16 1.00 9.22 -12.66
N SER A 17 0.61 8.05 -13.18
CA SER A 17 -0.70 7.47 -12.88
C SER A 17 -0.76 6.84 -11.48
N LEU A 18 -1.93 6.98 -10.87
CA LEU A 18 -2.19 6.41 -9.55
C LEU A 18 -2.17 4.87 -9.63
N GLU A 19 -2.76 4.33 -10.69
CA GLU A 19 -2.89 2.90 -10.97
C GLU A 19 -1.52 2.23 -11.03
N LYS A 20 -0.57 2.79 -11.78
CA LYS A 20 0.79 2.25 -11.88
C LYS A 20 1.54 2.31 -10.56
N SER A 21 1.30 3.35 -9.77
CA SER A 21 1.90 3.49 -8.43
C SER A 21 1.36 2.41 -7.49
N ILE A 22 0.07 2.11 -7.56
CA ILE A 22 -0.58 1.05 -6.79
C ILE A 22 -0.11 -0.33 -7.23
N GLU A 23 -0.11 -0.63 -8.53
CA GLU A 23 0.31 -1.95 -9.06
C GLU A 23 1.72 -2.32 -8.61
N LYS A 24 2.70 -1.43 -8.83
CA LYS A 24 4.09 -1.65 -8.38
C LYS A 24 4.20 -1.73 -6.86
N GLY A 25 3.44 -0.90 -6.14
CA GLY A 25 3.44 -0.92 -4.67
C GLY A 25 2.89 -2.22 -4.10
N LEU A 26 1.83 -2.77 -4.70
CA LEU A 26 1.22 -4.04 -4.28
C LEU A 26 2.18 -5.22 -4.44
N GLU A 27 2.86 -5.30 -5.58
CA GLU A 27 3.87 -6.34 -5.84
C GLU A 27 4.99 -6.29 -4.79
N GLN A 28 5.57 -5.12 -4.56
CA GLN A 28 6.65 -4.93 -3.60
C GLN A 28 6.21 -5.19 -2.15
N THR A 29 5.02 -4.70 -1.77
CA THR A 29 4.46 -4.93 -0.43
C THR A 29 4.30 -6.43 -0.20
N TRP A 30 3.72 -7.16 -1.15
CA TRP A 30 3.54 -8.61 -1.04
C TRP A 30 4.88 -9.35 -0.93
N GLU A 31 5.89 -8.97 -1.73
CA GLU A 31 7.22 -9.60 -1.66
C GLU A 31 7.87 -9.45 -0.29
N TYR A 32 7.71 -8.30 0.37
CA TYR A 32 8.18 -8.11 1.74
C TYR A 32 7.35 -8.89 2.75
N MET A 33 6.03 -8.98 2.56
CA MET A 33 5.16 -9.76 3.44
C MET A 33 5.52 -11.25 3.41
N ASP A 34 5.76 -11.80 2.23
CA ASP A 34 6.18 -13.19 2.02
C ASP A 34 7.51 -13.49 2.73
N LYS A 35 8.48 -12.56 2.62
CA LYS A 35 9.78 -12.69 3.30
C LYS A 35 9.70 -12.58 4.81
N CYS A 36 8.81 -11.73 5.32
CA CYS A 36 8.70 -11.45 6.75
C CYS A 36 7.71 -12.36 7.48
N GLY A 37 6.91 -13.15 6.77
CA GLY A 37 5.80 -13.91 7.37
C GLY A 37 4.66 -13.01 7.86
N ALA A 38 4.45 -11.85 7.23
CA ALA A 38 3.44 -10.89 7.64
C ALA A 38 2.06 -11.22 7.03
N ASP A 39 1.03 -11.30 7.86
CA ASP A 39 -0.35 -11.58 7.43
C ASP A 39 -1.07 -10.32 6.90
N GLU A 40 -0.53 -9.13 7.18
CA GLU A 40 -1.10 -7.86 6.73
C GLU A 40 -0.05 -6.86 6.24
N GLY A 41 -0.44 -6.10 5.22
CA GLY A 41 0.37 -5.07 4.61
C GLY A 41 -0.41 -3.80 4.33
N TYR A 42 0.32 -2.68 4.34
CA TYR A 42 -0.21 -1.36 4.09
C TYR A 42 0.62 -0.66 3.03
N LEU A 43 -0.04 -0.18 1.97
CA LEU A 43 0.58 0.63 0.92
C LEU A 43 0.08 2.07 1.03
N LEU A 44 0.97 3.00 1.32
CA LEU A 44 0.68 4.43 1.39
C LEU A 44 1.09 5.10 0.07
N VAL A 45 0.14 5.70 -0.64
CA VAL A 45 0.40 6.43 -1.89
C VAL A 45 0.19 7.91 -1.68
N PHE A 46 1.28 8.67 -1.66
CA PHE A 46 1.30 10.12 -1.49
C PHE A 46 1.28 10.86 -2.84
N ASP A 47 0.26 11.65 -3.07
CA ASP A 47 0.11 12.54 -4.21
C ASP A 47 0.54 13.98 -3.87
N ARG A 48 1.72 14.38 -4.36
CA ARG A 48 2.27 15.73 -4.18
C ARG A 48 1.71 16.76 -5.18
N SER A 49 0.78 16.39 -6.04
CA SER A 49 0.16 17.29 -7.01
C SER A 49 -0.49 18.47 -6.29
N LYS A 50 -0.17 19.68 -6.73
CA LYS A 50 -0.85 20.92 -6.29
C LYS A 50 -2.21 21.10 -6.96
N LYS A 51 -2.52 20.31 -7.99
CA LYS A 51 -3.77 20.42 -8.77
C LYS A 51 -4.92 19.62 -8.16
N ALA A 52 -4.62 18.52 -7.47
CA ALA A 52 -5.62 17.70 -6.80
C ALA A 52 -5.92 18.26 -5.41
N SER A 53 -7.20 18.34 -5.06
CA SER A 53 -7.67 18.66 -3.72
C SER A 53 -7.34 17.52 -2.74
N TRP A 54 -7.25 17.83 -1.46
CA TRP A 54 -7.09 16.79 -0.42
C TRP A 54 -8.21 15.75 -0.47
N LYS A 55 -9.45 16.16 -0.76
CA LYS A 55 -10.58 15.24 -0.86
C LYS A 55 -10.38 14.17 -1.95
N GLU A 56 -9.74 14.53 -3.06
CA GLU A 56 -9.43 13.57 -4.15
C GLU A 56 -8.28 12.63 -3.79
N LYS A 57 -7.37 13.06 -2.92
CA LYS A 57 -6.20 12.27 -2.50
C LYS A 57 -6.52 11.25 -1.42
N ILE A 58 -7.42 11.58 -0.50
CA ILE A 58 -7.78 10.72 0.62
C ILE A 58 -8.72 9.60 0.16
N PHE A 59 -8.22 8.37 0.16
CA PHE A 59 -9.02 7.18 -0.08
C PHE A 59 -8.46 5.96 0.65
N LYS A 60 -9.29 4.91 0.78
CA LYS A 60 -8.90 3.58 1.26
C LYS A 60 -9.40 2.52 0.28
N LYS A 61 -8.56 1.54 -0.06
CA LYS A 61 -8.93 0.38 -0.90
C LYS A 61 -8.32 -0.88 -0.31
N GLU A 62 -9.06 -1.99 -0.33
CA GLU A 62 -8.51 -3.31 -0.01
C GLU A 62 -8.20 -4.08 -1.30
N LYS A 63 -7.07 -4.79 -1.29
CA LYS A 63 -6.61 -5.62 -2.41
C LYS A 63 -6.16 -6.97 -1.89
N ILE A 64 -6.58 -8.03 -2.58
CA ILE A 64 -6.08 -9.37 -2.37
C ILE A 64 -4.99 -9.64 -3.39
N VAL A 65 -3.78 -9.88 -2.92
CA VAL A 65 -2.61 -10.20 -3.74
C VAL A 65 -2.12 -11.58 -3.32
N LYS A 66 -2.24 -12.55 -4.23
CA LYS A 66 -1.84 -13.96 -4.00
C LYS A 66 -2.41 -14.55 -2.70
N GLY A 67 -3.67 -14.21 -2.37
CA GLY A 67 -4.36 -14.70 -1.18
C GLY A 67 -4.18 -13.86 0.08
N THR A 68 -3.27 -12.88 0.08
CA THR A 68 -3.00 -12.02 1.24
C THR A 68 -3.62 -10.64 1.08
N ARG A 69 -4.11 -10.05 2.17
CA ARG A 69 -4.75 -8.73 2.17
C ARG A 69 -3.72 -7.62 2.30
N ILE A 70 -3.77 -6.65 1.38
CA ILE A 70 -3.05 -5.38 1.45
C ILE A 70 -4.06 -4.23 1.43
N THR A 71 -3.94 -3.30 2.39
CA THR A 71 -4.74 -2.08 2.42
C THR A 71 -3.96 -0.93 1.79
N VAL A 72 -4.56 -0.27 0.80
CA VAL A 72 -3.99 0.88 0.12
C VAL A 72 -4.64 2.16 0.65
N TYR A 73 -3.82 3.11 1.09
CA TYR A 73 -4.24 4.46 1.48
C TYR A 73 -3.73 5.49 0.48
N GLY A 74 -4.62 6.39 0.06
CA GLY A 74 -4.25 7.61 -0.64
C GLY A 74 -4.07 8.78 0.32
N MET A 75 -3.04 9.58 0.10
CA MET A 75 -2.71 10.78 0.89
C MET A 75 -2.26 11.92 -0.03
#